data_AF-A0A7X9JAX2-F1
#
_entry.id   AF-A0A7X9JAX2-F1
#
_cell.length_a   1.000
_cell.length_b   1.000
_cell.length_c   1.000
_cell.angle_alpha   90.00
_cell.angle_beta   90.00
_cell.angle_gamma   90.00
#
_symmetry.space_group_name_H-M   'P 1'
#
loop_
_entity.id
_entity.type
_entity.pdbx_description
1 polymer ?
#
loop_
_entity_poly.entity_id
_entity_poly.type
_entity_poly.pdbx_seq_one_letter_code
_entity_poly.pdbx_strand_id
1 'polypeptide(L)'
;MLAQKSIKKRVNIILDEETQQYLALAAKERNISASELVREMIYEMKQRESQKILREAAASLYDVYATDKELTAFTSLDGEDFQ
;
A
#
# COMPACT_ATOMS: atom_id res chain seq x y z
N MET A 1 -18.09 15.36 9.27
CA MET A 1 -16.71 15.23 8.73
C MET A 1 -16.62 16.05 7.45
N LEU A 2 -15.82 17.11 7.43
CA LEU A 2 -15.59 17.90 6.22
C LEU A 2 -14.69 17.09 5.29
N ALA A 3 -15.21 16.69 4.12
CA ALA A 3 -14.40 16.06 3.10
C ALA A 3 -13.31 17.05 2.66
N GLN A 4 -12.06 16.77 3.01
CA GLN A 4 -10.90 17.56 2.58
C GLN A 4 -10.89 17.56 1.05
N LYS A 5 -11.15 18.72 0.43
CA LYS A 5 -11.15 18.87 -1.03
C LYS A 5 -9.76 18.49 -1.56
N SER A 6 -9.66 17.38 -2.30
CA SER A 6 -8.39 16.90 -2.84
C SER A 6 -7.88 17.87 -3.90
N ILE A 7 -6.82 18.63 -3.58
CA ILE A 7 -6.19 19.54 -4.53
C ILE A 7 -5.40 18.70 -5.53
N LYS A 8 -5.91 18.58 -6.77
CA LYS A 8 -5.19 17.93 -7.87
C LYS A 8 -4.14 18.88 -8.44
N LYS A 9 -2.90 18.40 -8.59
CA LYS A 9 -1.81 19.12 -9.26
C LYS A 9 -1.49 18.46 -10.60
N ARG A 10 -1.20 19.26 -11.63
CA ARG A 10 -0.73 18.75 -12.93
C ARG A 10 0.75 18.40 -12.81
N VAL A 11 1.12 17.25 -13.34
CA VAL A 11 2.50 16.79 -13.48
C VAL A 11 2.72 16.48 -14.96
N ASN A 12 3.85 16.93 -15.52
CA ASN A 12 4.29 16.57 -16.86
C ASN A 12 5.36 15.49 -16.72
N ILE A 13 5.19 14.38 -17.42
CA ILE A 13 6.11 13.24 -17.39
C ILE A 13 6.61 13.03 -18.81
N ILE A 14 7.93 12.87 -18.96
CA ILE A 14 8.55 12.51 -20.24
C ILE A 14 8.69 11.00 -20.24
N LEU A 15 8.19 10.37 -21.30
CA LEU A 15 8.27 8.93 -21.53
C LEU A 15 8.92 8.71 -22.90
N ASP A 16 9.66 7.61 -23.04
CA ASP A 16 10.01 7.12 -24.38
C ASP A 16 8.77 6.64 -25.14
N GLU A 17 8.95 6.44 -26.44
CA GLU A 17 7.86 6.08 -27.35
C GLU A 17 7.26 4.71 -27.02
N GLU A 18 8.10 3.72 -26.67
CA GLU A 18 7.66 2.37 -26.30
C GLU A 18 6.76 2.40 -25.05
N THR A 19 7.19 3.11 -24.01
CA THR A 19 6.45 3.26 -22.76
C THR A 19 5.14 4.01 -22.98
N GLN A 20 5.15 5.05 -23.83
CA GLN A 20 3.94 5.80 -24.16
C GLN A 20 2.92 4.91 -24.89
N GLN A 21 3.37 4.10 -25.86
CA GLN A 21 2.52 3.18 -26.60
C GLN A 21 1.94 2.10 -25.68
N TYR A 22 2.77 1.51 -24.83
CA TYR A 22 2.34 0.54 -23.84
C TYR A 22 1.28 1.12 -22.89
N LEU A 23 1.51 2.33 -22.37
CA LEU A 23 0.56 3.01 -21.49
C LEU A 23 -0.78 3.23 -22.18
N ALA A 24 -0.76 3.64 -23.45
CA ALA A 24 -1.98 3.87 -24.23
C ALA A 24 -2.77 2.57 -24.47
N LEU A 25 -2.07 1.47 -24.79
CA LEU A 25 -2.69 0.15 -24.99
C LEU A 25 -3.31 -0.36 -23.68
N ALA A 26 -2.54 -0.37 -22.59
CA ALA A 26 -3.01 -0.83 -21.29
C ALA A 26 -4.20 0.00 -20.77
N ALA A 27 -4.19 1.32 -20.98
CA ALA A 27 -5.31 2.19 -20.60
C ALA A 27 -6.56 1.89 -21.44
N LYS A 28 -6.39 1.62 -22.73
CA LYS A 28 -7.48 1.27 -23.66
C LYS A 28 -8.12 -0.07 -23.28
N GLU A 29 -7.33 -1.10 -22.97
CA GLU A 29 -7.84 -2.41 -22.53
C GLU A 29 -8.70 -2.30 -21.27
N ARG A 30 -8.35 -1.38 -20.38
CA ARG A 30 -9.07 -1.11 -19.13
C ARG A 30 -10.20 -0.07 -19.27
N ASN A 31 -10.40 0.49 -20.46
CA ASN A 31 -11.37 1.56 -20.73
C ASN A 31 -11.22 2.77 -19.79
N ILE A 32 -9.98 3.16 -19.49
CA ILE A 32 -9.64 4.33 -18.66
C ILE A 32 -8.66 5.25 -19.40
N SER A 33 -8.48 6.47 -18.89
CA SER A 33 -7.46 7.37 -19.44
C SER A 33 -6.05 6.96 -19.02
N ALA A 34 -5.05 7.26 -19.85
CA ALA A 34 -3.64 7.06 -19.50
C ALA A 34 -3.26 7.72 -18.15
N SER A 35 -3.77 8.93 -17.90
CA SER A 35 -3.57 9.63 -16.62
C SER A 35 -4.24 8.94 -15.43
N GLU A 36 -5.35 8.23 -15.64
CA GLU A 36 -5.99 7.41 -14.60
C GLU A 36 -5.14 6.17 -14.31
N LEU A 37 -4.70 5.48 -15.35
CA LEU A 37 -3.83 4.31 -15.20
C LEU A 37 -2.54 4.67 -14.45
N VAL A 38 -1.90 5.79 -14.79
CA VAL A 38 -0.72 6.28 -14.05
C VAL A 38 -1.03 6.53 -12.58
N ARG A 39 -2.20 7.10 -12.26
CA ARG A 39 -2.61 7.30 -10.86
C ARG A 39 -2.79 5.97 -10.14
N GLU A 40 -3.48 5.01 -10.75
CA GLU A 40 -3.67 3.66 -10.20
C GLU A 40 -2.33 2.99 -9.90
N MET A 41 -1.40 3.01 -10.86
CA MET A 41 -0.05 2.44 -10.68
C MET A 41 0.69 3.08 -9.50
N ILE A 42 0.59 4.40 -9.34
CA ILE A 42 1.18 5.12 -8.19
C ILE A 42 0.53 4.69 -6.87
N TYR A 43 -0.81 4.55 -6.84
CA TYR A 43 -1.51 4.08 -5.65
C TYR A 43 -1.11 2.65 -5.26
N GLU A 44 -1.04 1.75 -6.23
CA GLU A 44 -0.60 0.37 -6.01
C GLU A 44 0.85 0.31 -5.51
N MET A 45 1.74 1.13 -6.06
CA MET A 45 3.13 1.22 -5.60
C MET A 45 3.20 1.68 -4.14
N LYS A 46 2.44 2.72 -3.78
CA LYS A 46 2.36 3.21 -2.39
C LYS A 46 1.85 2.13 -1.42
N GLN A 47 0.84 1.36 -1.82
CA GLN A 47 0.33 0.28 -0.98
C GLN A 47 1.37 -0.82 -0.78
N ARG A 48 2.06 -1.23 -1.84
CA ARG A 48 3.15 -2.21 -1.78
C ARG A 48 4.28 -1.75 -0.87
N GLU A 49 4.69 -0.48 -0.97
CA GLU A 49 5.72 0.10 -0.10
C GLU A 49 5.27 0.13 1.36
N SER A 50 4.04 0.54 1.63
CA SER A 50 3.49 0.53 2.99
C SER A 50 3.45 -0.88 3.58
N GLN A 51 3.05 -1.88 2.80
CA GLN A 51 3.05 -3.28 3.26
C GLN A 51 4.47 -3.80 3.50
N LYS A 52 5.44 -3.40 2.67
CA LYS A 52 6.86 -3.74 2.86
C LYS A 52 7.38 -3.17 4.18
N ILE A 53 7.12 -1.89 4.46
CA ILE A 53 7.52 -1.24 5.72
C ILE A 53 6.91 -1.96 6.93
N LEU A 54 5.60 -2.29 6.87
CA LEU A 54 4.94 -3.01 7.94
C LEU A 54 5.54 -4.40 8.17
N ARG A 55 5.87 -5.12 7.08
CA ARG A 55 6.51 -6.44 7.16
C ARG A 55 7.90 -6.35 7.78
N GLU A 56 8.69 -5.36 7.40
CA GLU A 56 10.03 -5.13 7.95
C GLU A 56 9.95 -4.74 9.43
N ALA A 57 9.00 -3.90 9.82
CA ALA A 57 8.75 -3.57 11.21
C ALA A 57 8.33 -4.79 12.03
N ALA A 58 7.41 -5.61 11.50
CA ALA A 58 6.99 -6.85 12.15
C ALA A 58 8.15 -7.84 12.31
N ALA A 59 8.99 -8.00 11.28
CA ALA A 59 10.17 -8.85 11.34
C ALA A 59 11.18 -8.35 12.39
N SER A 60 11.39 -7.03 12.48
CA SER A 60 12.28 -6.41 13.48
C SER A 60 11.79 -6.63 14.92
N LEU A 61 10.46 -6.63 15.12
CA LEU A 61 9.85 -6.83 16.43
C LEU A 61 9.67 -8.30 16.81
N TYR A 62 9.79 -9.23 15.84
CA TYR A 62 9.51 -10.65 16.04
C TYR A 62 10.38 -11.26 17.13
N ASP A 63 11.69 -11.00 17.10
CA ASP A 63 12.63 -11.60 18.07
C ASP A 63 12.34 -11.11 19.50
N VAL A 64 11.96 -9.84 19.66
CA VAL A 64 11.59 -9.26 20.96
C VAL A 64 10.27 -9.86 21.45
N TYR A 65 9.27 -9.96 20.57
CA TYR A 65 7.98 -10.57 20.89
C TYR A 65 8.09 -12.07 21.24
N ALA A 66 8.97 -12.81 20.57
CA ALA A 66 9.17 -14.23 20.80
C ALA A 66 9.92 -14.55 22.10
N THR A 67 10.73 -13.61 22.60
CA THR A 67 11.61 -13.82 23.76
C THR A 67 11.12 -13.14 25.03
N ASP A 68 10.36 -12.05 24.91
CA ASP A 68 9.82 -11.31 26.04
C ASP A 68 8.45 -11.84 26.47
N LYS A 69 8.43 -12.53 27.62
CA LYS A 69 7.22 -13.12 28.20
C LYS A 69 6.21 -12.10 28.70
N GLU A 70 6.61 -10.85 28.96
CA GLU A 70 5.66 -9.80 29.33
C GLU A 70 4.79 -9.39 28.13
N LEU A 71 5.36 -9.40 26.92
CA LEU A 71 4.65 -9.05 25.68
C LEU A 71 3.59 -10.11 25.28
N THR A 72 3.70 -11.33 25.79
CA THR A 72 2.71 -12.41 25.60
C THR A 72 1.90 -12.72 26.87
N ALA A 73 2.05 -11.94 27.94
CA ALA A 73 1.41 -12.24 29.23
C ALA A 73 -0.13 -12.23 29.17
N PHE A 74 -0.70 -11.52 28.21
CA PHE A 74 -2.16 -11.44 28.01
C PHE A 74 -2.68 -12.49 27.01
N THR A 75 -1.81 -13.19 26.29
CA THR A 75 -2.23 -14.27 25.35
C THR A 75 -2.90 -15.43 26.09
N SER A 76 -2.57 -15.65 27.36
CA SER A 76 -3.26 -16.61 28.22
C SER A 76 -4.71 -16.25 28.54
N LEU A 77 -5.11 -14.97 28.42
CA LEU A 77 -6.50 -14.53 28.64
C LEU A 77 -7.35 -14.64 27.36
N ASP A 78 -6.73 -14.69 26.17
CA ASP A 78 -7.44 -14.87 24.90
C ASP A 78 -8.02 -16.30 24.75
N GLY A 79 -7.56 -17.25 25.58
CA GLY A 79 -8.05 -18.64 25.61
C GLY A 79 -9.13 -18.93 26.67
N GLU A 80 -9.43 -17.96 27.54
CA GLU A 80 -10.58 -18.07 28.43
C GLU A 80 -11.82 -17.64 27.64
N ASP A 81 -12.52 -18.61 27.05
CA ASP A 81 -13.92 -18.44 26.67
C ASP A 81 -14.61 -17.73 27.83
N PHE A 82 -15.13 -16.54 27.58
CA PHE A 82 -15.96 -15.79 28.52
C PHE A 82 -17.18 -16.65 28.88
N GLN A 83 -17.05 -17.53 29.87
CA GLN A 83 -18.15 -18.32 30.44
C GLN A 83 -19.03 -17.46 31.35
#